data_AF-A0A5K1FBF0-F1
#
_entry.id   AF-A0A5K1FBF0-F1
#
_cell.length_a   1.000
_cell.length_b   1.000
_cell.length_c   1.000
_cell.angle_alpha   90.00
_cell.angle_beta   90.00
_cell.angle_gamma   90.00
#
_symmetry.space_group_name_H-M   'P 1'
#
loop_
_entity.id
_entity.type
_entity.pdbx_description
1 polymer ?
#
loop_
_entity_poly.entity_id
_entity_poly.type
_entity_poly.pdbx_seq_one_letter_code
_entity_poly.pdbx_strand_id
1 'polypeptide(L)' 'SDRLHKVLDFVSTVHDLCAVLGMDFFSTITEVHPSLDDAVGVQSKSISDDTLSKLARTVESLEEDKKQRLQK' A
#
# COMPACT_ATOMS: atom_id res chain seq x y z
N SER A 1 -10.58 -13.49 -8.69
CA SER A 1 -10.58 -12.26 -7.88
C SER A 1 -9.48 -11.32 -8.34
N ASP A 2 -9.69 -10.65 -9.47
CA ASP A 2 -8.74 -9.71 -10.08
C ASP A 2 -8.41 -8.53 -9.15
N ARG A 3 -9.40 -8.11 -8.36
CA ARG A 3 -9.26 -7.03 -7.37
C ARG A 3 -8.29 -7.40 -6.25
N LEU A 4 -8.30 -8.66 -5.84
CA LEU A 4 -7.41 -9.17 -4.79
C LEU A 4 -5.95 -9.14 -5.25
N HIS A 5 -5.73 -9.54 -6.50
CA HIS A 5 -4.41 -9.55 -7.11
C HIS A 5 -3.84 -8.12 -7.20
N LYS A 6 -4.68 -7.15 -7.62
CA LYS A 6 -4.32 -5.73 -7.62
C LYS A 6 -3.94 -5.20 -6.23
N VAL A 7 -4.70 -5.56 -5.20
CA VAL A 7 -4.36 -5.17 -3.83
C VAL A 7 -3.01 -5.76 -3.41
N LEU A 8 -2.77 -7.05 -3.66
CA LEU A 8 -1.47 -7.65 -3.37
C LEU A 8 -0.32 -6.95 -4.09
N ASP A 9 -0.51 -6.62 -5.37
CA ASP A 9 0.49 -5.94 -6.18
C ASP A 9 0.84 -4.56 -5.60
N PHE A 10 -0.17 -3.78 -5.23
CA PHE A 10 0.02 -2.50 -4.56
C PHE A 10 0.65 -2.65 -3.17
N VAL A 11 0.22 -3.61 -2.36
CA VAL A 11 0.81 -3.85 -1.03
C VAL A 11 2.29 -4.23 -1.17
N SER A 12 2.64 -5.11 -2.12
CA SER A 12 4.03 -5.45 -2.41
C SER A 12 4.83 -4.22 -2.81
N THR A 13 4.25 -3.38 -3.67
CA THR A 13 4.87 -2.12 -4.10
C THR A 13 5.10 -1.17 -2.93
N VAL A 14 4.11 -1.00 -2.04
CA VAL A 14 4.25 -0.19 -0.82
C VAL A 14 5.37 -0.75 0.06
N HIS A 15 5.45 -2.07 0.24
CA HIS A 15 6.52 -2.70 1.03
C HIS A 15 7.91 -2.41 0.45
N ASP A 16 8.09 -2.59 -0.86
CA ASP A 16 9.35 -2.27 -1.54
C ASP A 16 9.70 -0.78 -1.44
N LEU A 17 8.72 0.11 -1.66
CA LEU A 17 8.93 1.55 -1.55
C LEU A 17 9.28 1.96 -0.11
N CYS A 18 8.57 1.43 0.89
CA CYS A 18 8.89 1.66 2.31
C CYS A 18 10.29 1.18 2.65
N ALA A 19 10.71 -0.01 2.17
CA ALA A 19 12.06 -0.52 2.38
C ALA A 19 13.14 0.37 1.75
N VAL A 20 12.89 0.89 0.54
CA VAL A 20 13.81 1.80 -0.18
C VAL A 20 13.87 3.19 0.48
N LEU A 21 12.73 3.70 0.95
CA LEU A 21 12.62 5.02 1.58
C LEU A 21 13.00 5.02 3.07
N GLY A 22 13.08 3.83 3.69
CA GLY A 22 13.27 3.68 5.13
C GLY A 22 12.03 4.05 5.94
N MET A 23 10.83 3.83 5.39
CA MET A 23 9.54 4.12 6.03
C MET A 23 8.94 2.86 6.66
N ASP A 24 8.07 3.07 7.65
CA ASP A 24 7.38 1.99 8.34
C ASP A 24 6.16 1.51 7.52
N PHE A 25 6.29 0.35 6.90
CA PHE A 25 5.24 -0.27 6.07
C PHE A 25 3.93 -0.43 6.85
N PHE A 26 4.00 -0.88 8.09
CA PHE A 26 2.82 -1.12 8.91
C PHE A 26 2.04 0.17 9.14
N SER A 27 2.76 1.24 9.50
CA SER A 27 2.17 2.57 9.67
C SER A 27 1.50 3.07 8.38
N THR A 28 2.15 2.89 7.23
CA THR A 28 1.63 3.28 5.92
C THR A 28 0.37 2.49 5.52
N ILE A 29 0.34 1.18 5.77
CA ILE A 29 -0.80 0.32 5.41
C ILE A 29 -1.98 0.50 6.37
N THR A 30 -1.72 0.70 7.66
CA THR A 30 -2.75 0.99 8.66
C THR A 30 -3.40 2.36 8.46
N GLU A 31 -2.66 3.34 7.92
CA GLU A 31 -3.17 4.65 7.52
C GLU A 31 -4.16 4.54 6.34
N VAL A 32 -3.86 3.66 5.36
CA VAL A 32 -4.79 3.36 4.26
C VAL A 32 -6.07 2.73 4.81
N HIS A 33 -5.91 1.64 5.55
CA HIS A 33 -7.01 1.01 6.26
C HIS A 33 -6.48 0.03 7.31
N PRO A 34 -6.96 0.07 8.56
CA PRO A 34 -6.55 -0.87 9.61
C PRO A 34 -6.90 -2.33 9.28
N SER A 35 -7.68 -2.57 8.23
CA SER A 35 -7.98 -3.90 7.74
C SER A 35 -6.93 -4.47 6.75
N LEU A 36 -5.94 -3.70 6.34
CA LEU A 36 -4.86 -4.20 5.50
C LEU A 36 -3.66 -4.68 6.34
N ASP A 37 -3.70 -4.42 7.65
CA ASP A 37 -2.81 -5.06 8.60
C ASP A 37 -2.99 -6.59 8.55
N ASP A 38 -1.85 -7.30 8.57
CA ASP A 38 -1.65 -8.73 8.33
C ASP A 38 -2.57 -9.64 9.19
N ALA A 39 -3.13 -9.09 10.26
CA ALA A 39 -3.96 -9.78 11.24
C ALA A 39 -5.30 -10.32 10.73
N VAL A 40 -5.85 -9.85 9.61
CA VAL A 40 -7.16 -10.35 9.15
C VAL A 40 -7.16 -10.55 7.63
N GLY A 41 -6.67 -11.71 7.23
CA GLY A 41 -6.98 -12.42 5.98
C GLY A 41 -7.59 -11.59 4.85
N VAL A 42 -6.72 -11.22 3.90
CA VAL A 42 -7.04 -10.71 2.56
C VAL A 42 -8.20 -11.49 1.88
N GLN A 43 -8.44 -12.74 2.26
CA GLN A 43 -9.47 -13.60 1.68
C GLN A 43 -10.91 -13.34 2.17
N SER A 44 -11.11 -12.64 3.29
CA SER A 44 -12.43 -12.55 3.95
C SER A 44 -13.10 -11.17 3.88
N LYS A 45 -12.45 -10.18 3.26
CA LYS A 45 -12.92 -8.80 3.29
C LYS A 45 -13.50 -8.39 1.95
N SER A 46 -14.70 -7.83 1.98
CA SER A 46 -15.25 -7.04 0.88
C SER A 46 -14.31 -5.85 0.65
N ILE A 47 -13.29 -6.02 -0.19
CA ILE A 47 -12.43 -4.94 -0.64
C ILE A 47 -13.34 -3.96 -1.36
N SER A 48 -13.60 -2.82 -0.74
CA SER A 48 -14.34 -1.73 -1.39
C SER A 48 -13.40 -0.98 -2.33
N ASP A 49 -13.99 -0.34 -3.35
CA ASP A 49 -13.23 0.50 -4.27
C ASP A 49 -12.47 1.63 -3.54
N ASP A 50 -13.01 2.06 -2.40
CA ASP A 50 -12.40 3.02 -1.49
C ASP A 50 -11.03 2.55 -0.95
N THR A 51 -10.94 1.29 -0.51
CA THR A 51 -9.68 0.71 -0.02
C THR A 51 -8.65 0.61 -1.13
N LEU A 52 -9.07 0.18 -2.33
CA LEU A 52 -8.19 0.10 -3.49
C LEU A 52 -7.68 1.49 -3.92
N SER A 53 -8.57 2.49 -3.94
CA SER A 53 -8.22 3.87 -4.29
C SER A 53 -7.27 4.51 -3.28
N LYS A 54 -7.48 4.28 -1.98
CA LYS A 54 -6.56 4.77 -0.94
C LYS A 54 -5.18 4.13 -1.06
N LEU A 55 -5.13 2.81 -1.28
CA LEU A 55 -3.87 2.10 -1.46
C LEU A 55 -3.11 2.60 -2.70
N ALA A 56 -3.82 2.84 -3.82
CA ALA A 56 -3.23 3.43 -5.01
C ALA A 56 -2.63 4.82 -4.74
N ARG A 57 -3.35 5.70 -4.03
CA ARG A 57 -2.81 7.02 -3.64
C ARG A 57 -1.55 6.90 -2.79
N THR A 58 -1.52 5.95 -1.87
CA THR A 58 -0.34 5.72 -1.02
C THR A 58 0.85 5.27 -1.85
N VAL A 59 0.66 4.38 -2.81
CA VAL A 59 1.71 4.01 -3.78
C VAL A 59 2.20 5.23 -4.55
N GLU A 60 1.30 6.03 -5.12
CA GLU A 60 1.66 7.24 -5.86
C GLU A 60 2.46 8.23 -4.99
N SER A 61 2.05 8.43 -3.73
CA SER A 61 2.74 9.31 -2.79
C SER A 61 4.16 8.81 -2.46
N LEU A 62 4.34 7.50 -2.30
CA LEU A 62 5.64 6.90 -2.03
C LEU A 62 6.55 6.95 -3.27
N GLU A 63 6.00 6.73 -4.46
CA GLU A 63 6.75 6.90 -5.71
C GLU A 63 7.20 8.34 -5.91
N GLU A 64 6.36 9.31 -5.55
CA GLU A 64 6.73 10.72 -5.57
C GLU A 64 7.85 11.02 -4.55
N ASP A 65 7.77 10.52 -3.32
CA ASP A 65 8.83 10.72 -2.32
C ASP A 65 10.16 10.12 -2.79
N LYS A 66 10.10 8.91 -3.38
CA LYS A 66 11.27 8.25 -4.00
C LYS A 66 11.85 9.08 -5.12
N LYS A 67 11.02 9.64 -5.99
CA LYS A 67 11.47 10.52 -7.08
C LYS A 67 12.09 11.80 -6.55
N GLN A 68 11.49 12.42 -5.53
CA GLN A 68 12.03 13.63 -4.89
C GLN A 68 13.40 13.36 -4.24
N ARG A 69 13.58 12.19 -3.61
CA ARG A 69 14.87 11.78 -3.03
C ARG A 69 15.94 11.51 -4.08
N LEU A 70 15.56 10.96 -5.24
CA LEU A 70 16.48 10.69 -6.35
C LEU A 70 16.88 11.96 -7.12
N GLN A 71 16.02 12.99 -7.10
CA GLN A 71 16.29 14.28 -7.76
C GLN A 71 17.09 15.27 -6.89
N LYS A 72 17.36 14.96 -5.63
CA LYS A 72 18.27 15.72 -4.75
C LYS A 72 19.67 15.15 -4.77
#